data_AF-A0A0F8VK13-F1
#
_entry.id   AF-A0A0F8VK13-F1
#
_cell.length_a   1.000
_cell.length_b   1.000
_cell.length_c   1.000
_cell.angle_alpha   90.00
_cell.angle_beta   90.00
_cell.angle_gamma   90.00
#
_symmetry.space_group_name_H-M   'P 1'
#
loop_
_entity.id
_entity.type
_entity.pdbx_description
1 polymer ?
#
loop_
_entity_poly.entity_id
_entity_poly.type
_entity_poly.pdbx_seq_one_letter_code
_entity_poly.pdbx_strand_id
1 'polypeptide(L)'
;MHHPLQRIHSPSRTFSAFVHYLTVIGLSLATVTFAVGLLADLTLSPRLFLTKNLLSVCSAPLEVLISLLYWGLRLIDERLVVPEWAVIPLHADISFHAIPSIVLLLDLLVLSPPWTITIGPALGLSSLIAFGYWFWVEHCFSHNGWYPYPIFEQLPFHGRVGLFIMSAVVMALSTATLKWLYGRVNGFGTVAKPTARPGDVTANGWS
;
A
#
# COMPACT_ATOMS: atom_id res chain seq x y z
N MET A 1 -0.22 41.72 -11.17
CA MET A 1 -1.45 40.93 -10.90
C MET A 1 -1.46 39.77 -11.87
N HIS A 2 -1.24 38.53 -11.39
CA HIS A 2 -1.24 37.35 -12.24
C HIS A 2 -2.65 36.76 -12.36
N HIS A 3 -3.03 36.39 -13.58
CA HIS A 3 -4.34 35.86 -13.94
C HIS A 3 -4.58 34.48 -13.30
N PRO A 4 -5.78 34.15 -12.77
CA PRO A 4 -6.07 32.88 -12.10
C PRO A 4 -5.75 31.62 -12.92
N LEU A 5 -5.77 31.75 -14.26
CA LEU A 5 -5.47 30.65 -15.19
C LEU A 5 -3.97 30.34 -15.36
N GLN A 6 -3.06 31.15 -14.81
CA GLN A 6 -1.61 30.83 -14.80
C GLN A 6 -1.21 29.85 -13.67
N ARG A 7 -2.15 29.43 -12.82
CA ARG A 7 -1.91 28.48 -11.73
C ARG A 7 -2.19 27.01 -12.08
N ILE A 8 -2.38 26.70 -13.37
CA ILE A 8 -2.40 25.30 -13.80
C ILE A 8 -0.93 24.91 -14.02
N HIS A 9 -0.25 24.48 -12.95
CA HIS A 9 1.07 23.90 -13.06
C HIS A 9 0.97 22.65 -13.94
N SER A 10 1.56 22.69 -15.14
CA SER A 10 1.61 21.52 -16.01
C SER A 10 2.33 20.39 -15.26
N PRO A 11 1.78 19.17 -15.18
CA PRO A 11 2.41 18.07 -14.46
C PRO A 11 3.87 17.85 -14.88
N SER A 12 4.20 18.03 -16.17
CA SER A 12 5.57 17.89 -16.69
C SER A 12 6.60 18.90 -16.15
N ARG A 13 6.18 19.95 -15.44
CA ARG A 13 7.07 20.98 -14.85
C ARG A 13 7.22 20.86 -13.33
N THR A 14 6.54 19.91 -12.71
CA THR A 14 6.65 19.65 -11.27
C THR A 14 7.78 18.64 -11.04
N PHE A 15 8.70 18.95 -10.13
CA PHE A 15 9.69 17.98 -9.70
C PHE A 15 8.97 16.76 -9.14
N SER A 16 9.26 15.57 -9.69
CA SER A 16 8.61 14.32 -9.26
C SER A 16 7.07 14.30 -9.44
N ALA A 17 6.56 14.86 -10.54
CA ALA A 17 5.11 15.02 -10.77
C ALA A 17 4.23 13.79 -10.44
N PHE A 18 4.62 12.60 -10.91
CA PHE A 18 3.84 11.37 -10.70
C PHE A 18 4.06 10.76 -9.32
N VAL A 19 5.29 10.75 -8.81
CA VAL A 19 5.61 10.11 -7.51
C VAL A 19 5.58 11.09 -6.34
N HIS A 20 4.90 12.23 -6.50
CA HIS A 20 4.64 13.19 -5.40
C HIS A 20 3.52 12.67 -4.47
N TYR A 21 2.50 12.04 -5.06
CA TYR A 21 1.32 11.54 -4.35
C TYR A 21 1.54 10.12 -3.85
N LEU A 22 1.25 9.88 -2.56
CA LEU A 22 1.34 8.55 -1.97
C LEU A 22 0.45 7.54 -2.70
N THR A 23 -0.77 7.95 -3.07
CA THR A 23 -1.72 7.12 -3.84
C THR A 23 -1.11 6.65 -5.16
N VAL A 24 -0.37 7.50 -5.87
CA VAL A 24 0.25 7.12 -7.15
C VAL A 24 1.43 6.17 -6.94
N ILE A 25 2.22 6.37 -5.88
CA ILE A 25 3.29 5.43 -5.48
C ILE A 25 2.68 4.05 -5.17
N GLY A 26 1.61 4.02 -4.37
CA GLY A 26 0.86 2.80 -4.07
C GLY A 26 0.37 2.13 -5.35
N LEU A 27 -0.43 2.84 -6.15
CA LEU A 27 -1.00 2.31 -7.39
C LEU A 27 0.06 1.75 -8.33
N SER A 28 1.22 2.42 -8.43
CA SER A 28 2.35 1.95 -9.21
C SER A 28 2.90 0.64 -8.66
N LEU A 29 3.09 0.54 -7.35
CA LEU A 29 3.58 -0.67 -6.70
C LEU A 29 2.57 -1.83 -6.81
N ALA A 30 1.28 -1.57 -6.62
CA ALA A 30 0.21 -2.55 -6.80
C ALA A 30 0.16 -3.05 -8.25
N THR A 31 0.25 -2.14 -9.22
CA THR A 31 0.29 -2.48 -10.65
C THR A 31 1.48 -3.36 -10.97
N VAL A 32 2.69 -3.01 -10.50
CA VAL A 32 3.89 -3.83 -10.69
C VAL A 32 3.74 -5.20 -10.02
N THR A 33 3.17 -5.24 -8.81
CA THR A 33 2.93 -6.50 -8.08
C THR A 33 2.03 -7.44 -8.89
N PHE A 34 0.91 -6.95 -9.40
CA PHE A 34 0.00 -7.76 -10.24
C PHE A 34 0.58 -8.08 -11.62
N ALA A 35 1.33 -7.18 -12.23
CA ALA A 35 1.99 -7.45 -13.51
C ALA A 35 3.02 -8.59 -13.36
N VAL A 36 3.84 -8.56 -12.30
CA VAL A 36 4.78 -9.65 -11.99
C VAL A 36 4.03 -10.93 -11.64
N GLY A 37 2.92 -10.85 -10.90
CA GLY A 37 2.05 -12.00 -10.61
C GLY A 37 1.48 -12.65 -11.87
N LEU A 38 0.91 -11.85 -12.77
CA LEU A 38 0.40 -12.31 -14.05
C LEU A 38 1.50 -12.98 -14.89
N LEU A 39 2.70 -12.38 -14.95
CA LEU A 39 3.83 -12.99 -15.64
C LEU A 39 4.26 -14.30 -14.97
N ALA A 40 4.23 -14.38 -13.63
CA ALA A 40 4.51 -15.61 -12.90
C ALA A 40 3.52 -16.72 -13.27
N ASP A 41 2.22 -16.41 -13.32
CA ASP A 41 1.16 -17.36 -13.67
C ASP A 41 1.27 -17.84 -15.12
N LEU A 42 1.57 -16.93 -16.06
CA LEU A 42 1.72 -17.26 -17.48
C LEU A 42 2.98 -18.08 -17.78
N THR A 43 4.07 -17.87 -17.03
CA THR A 43 5.37 -18.50 -17.30
C THR A 43 5.71 -19.63 -16.33
N LEU A 44 4.93 -19.80 -15.26
CA LEU A 44 5.17 -20.72 -14.14
C LEU A 44 6.56 -20.55 -13.51
N SER A 45 7.12 -19.34 -13.53
CA SER A 45 8.49 -19.07 -13.08
C SER A 45 8.59 -18.91 -11.55
N PRO A 46 9.34 -19.77 -10.84
CA PRO A 46 9.51 -19.66 -9.38
C PRO A 46 10.13 -18.35 -8.93
N ARG A 47 11.00 -17.76 -9.77
CA ARG A 47 11.62 -16.46 -9.50
C ARG A 47 10.60 -15.33 -9.52
N LEU A 48 9.69 -15.33 -10.50
CA LEU A 48 8.63 -14.32 -10.58
C LEU A 48 7.63 -14.47 -9.44
N PHE A 49 7.30 -15.70 -9.03
CA PHE A 49 6.50 -15.93 -7.82
C PHE A 49 7.18 -15.36 -6.57
N LEU A 50 8.48 -15.59 -6.39
CA LEU A 50 9.23 -15.00 -5.28
C LEU A 50 9.22 -13.47 -5.34
N THR A 51 9.47 -12.87 -6.51
CA THR A 51 9.44 -11.42 -6.68
C THR A 51 8.07 -10.85 -6.37
N LYS A 52 6.98 -11.45 -6.87
CA LYS A 52 5.61 -11.06 -6.54
C LYS A 52 5.34 -11.11 -5.05
N ASN A 53 5.78 -12.17 -4.38
CA ASN A 53 5.61 -12.32 -2.92
C ASN A 53 6.37 -11.24 -2.16
N LEU A 54 7.61 -10.91 -2.56
CA LEU A 54 8.38 -9.84 -1.97
C LEU A 54 7.73 -8.47 -2.17
N LEU A 55 7.23 -8.19 -3.38
CA LEU A 55 6.51 -6.95 -3.67
C LEU A 55 5.23 -6.83 -2.86
N SER A 56 4.48 -7.93 -2.72
CA SER A 56 3.22 -7.99 -1.96
C SER A 56 3.43 -7.68 -0.48
N VAL A 57 4.61 -7.94 0.07
CA VAL A 57 4.96 -7.56 1.46
C VAL A 57 4.85 -6.05 1.66
N CYS A 58 5.31 -5.27 0.68
CA CYS A 58 5.22 -3.82 0.74
C CYS A 58 3.84 -3.34 0.27
N SER A 59 3.35 -3.90 -0.84
CA SER A 59 2.18 -3.38 -1.54
C SER A 59 0.89 -3.52 -0.74
N ALA A 60 0.63 -4.69 -0.14
CA ALA A 60 -0.65 -4.93 0.53
C ALA A 60 -0.82 -4.03 1.79
N PRO A 61 0.16 -3.93 2.71
CA PRO A 61 0.05 -3.02 3.84
C PRO A 61 0.02 -1.54 3.45
N LEU A 62 0.77 -1.15 2.42
CA LEU A 62 0.79 0.23 1.94
C LEU A 62 -0.58 0.63 1.37
N GLU A 63 -1.20 -0.21 0.54
CA GLU A 63 -2.53 0.07 -0.01
C GLU A 63 -3.62 0.07 1.06
N VAL A 64 -3.52 -0.82 2.06
CA VAL A 64 -4.41 -0.75 3.23
C VAL A 64 -4.23 0.56 3.98
N LEU A 65 -2.98 1.00 4.21
CA LEU A 65 -2.71 2.30 4.84
C LEU A 65 -3.32 3.45 4.03
N ILE A 66 -3.09 3.49 2.70
CA ILE A 66 -3.63 4.52 1.81
C ILE A 66 -5.15 4.56 1.91
N SER A 67 -5.82 3.40 1.82
CA SER A 67 -7.28 3.30 1.94
C SER A 67 -7.79 3.81 3.29
N LEU A 68 -7.17 3.38 4.40
CA LEU A 68 -7.56 3.80 5.74
C LEU A 68 -7.34 5.30 5.98
N LEU A 69 -6.19 5.84 5.56
CA LEU A 69 -5.89 7.26 5.69
C LEU A 69 -6.85 8.09 4.83
N TYR A 70 -7.04 7.71 3.57
CA TYR A 70 -7.88 8.45 2.64
C TYR A 70 -9.33 8.51 3.12
N TRP A 71 -9.97 7.34 3.32
CA TRP A 71 -11.36 7.30 3.74
C TRP A 71 -11.54 7.80 5.17
N GLY A 72 -10.59 7.52 6.07
CA GLY A 72 -10.64 8.01 7.45
C GLY A 72 -10.60 9.54 7.52
N LEU A 73 -9.67 10.18 6.80
CA LEU A 73 -9.59 11.64 6.73
C LEU A 73 -10.79 12.23 5.99
N ARG A 74 -11.20 11.64 4.86
CA ARG A 74 -12.36 12.10 4.09
C ARG A 74 -13.66 12.06 4.88
N LEU A 75 -13.84 11.06 5.75
CA LEU A 75 -15.00 10.95 6.63
C LEU A 75 -15.02 12.04 7.72
N ILE A 76 -13.85 12.52 8.15
CA ILE A 76 -13.74 13.62 9.13
C ILE A 76 -13.99 14.95 8.43
N ASP A 77 -13.20 15.23 7.39
CA ASP A 77 -13.34 16.40 6.53
C ASP A 77 -12.65 16.12 5.19
N GLU A 78 -13.42 16.12 4.10
CA GLU A 78 -12.94 15.91 2.73
C GLU A 78 -11.80 16.88 2.36
N ARG A 79 -11.82 18.11 2.89
CA ARG A 79 -10.82 19.15 2.61
C ARG A 79 -9.44 18.83 3.15
N LEU A 80 -9.28 17.79 3.95
CA LEU A 80 -7.98 17.29 4.41
C LEU A 80 -7.23 16.56 3.30
N VAL A 81 -7.95 15.92 2.37
CA VAL A 81 -7.36 15.02 1.35
C VAL A 81 -7.64 15.46 -0.07
N VAL A 82 -8.80 16.08 -0.33
CA VAL A 82 -9.19 16.56 -1.66
C VAL A 82 -9.17 18.09 -1.65
N PRO A 83 -8.40 18.74 -2.54
CA PRO A 83 -8.40 20.19 -2.63
C PRO A 83 -9.74 20.69 -3.22
N GLU A 84 -10.17 21.90 -2.82
CA GLU A 84 -11.51 22.43 -3.16
C GLU A 84 -11.81 22.54 -4.66
N TRP A 85 -10.77 22.60 -5.50
CA TRP A 85 -10.91 22.68 -6.96
C TRP A 85 -11.11 21.30 -7.62
N ALA A 86 -10.83 20.21 -6.92
CA ALA A 86 -10.87 18.87 -7.47
C ALA A 86 -12.24 18.23 -7.21
N VAL A 87 -12.87 17.73 -8.27
CA VAL A 87 -14.09 16.91 -8.17
C VAL A 87 -13.74 15.52 -8.70
N ILE A 88 -13.79 14.53 -7.81
CA ILE A 88 -13.48 13.15 -8.16
C ILE A 88 -14.80 12.36 -8.20
N PRO A 89 -15.20 11.80 -9.37
CA PRO A 89 -16.34 10.91 -9.44
C PRO A 89 -16.16 9.72 -8.48
N LEU A 90 -17.22 9.33 -7.77
CA LEU A 90 -17.16 8.28 -6.75
C LEU A 90 -16.54 6.97 -7.24
N HIS A 91 -16.83 6.57 -8.48
CA HIS A 91 -16.25 5.35 -9.04
C HIS A 91 -14.72 5.45 -9.17
N ALA A 92 -14.21 6.59 -9.67
CA ALA A 92 -12.77 6.83 -9.79
C ALA A 92 -12.13 6.87 -8.41
N ASP A 93 -12.81 7.47 -7.44
CA ASP A 93 -12.32 7.56 -6.09
C ASP A 93 -12.18 6.19 -5.39
N ILE A 94 -13.21 5.36 -5.51
CA ILE A 94 -13.19 3.96 -5.07
C ILE A 94 -12.07 3.19 -5.80
N SER A 95 -11.91 3.40 -7.12
CA SER A 95 -10.88 2.75 -7.90
C SER A 95 -9.46 3.11 -7.47
N PHE A 96 -9.20 4.35 -7.05
CA PHE A 96 -7.87 4.77 -6.64
C PHE A 96 -7.54 4.41 -5.19
N HIS A 97 -8.53 4.48 -4.30
CA HIS A 97 -8.25 4.42 -2.86
C HIS A 97 -8.73 3.13 -2.19
N ALA A 98 -9.72 2.42 -2.72
CA ALA A 98 -10.26 1.20 -2.11
C ALA A 98 -9.87 -0.06 -2.89
N ILE A 99 -10.07 -0.08 -4.21
CA ILE A 99 -9.89 -1.28 -5.04
C ILE A 99 -8.50 -1.91 -4.89
N PRO A 100 -7.37 -1.17 -4.96
CA PRO A 100 -6.04 -1.77 -4.86
C PRO A 100 -5.84 -2.54 -3.55
N SER A 101 -6.30 -1.97 -2.43
CA SER A 101 -6.28 -2.64 -1.13
C SER A 101 -7.12 -3.91 -1.14
N ILE A 102 -8.35 -3.86 -1.67
CA ILE A 102 -9.26 -5.02 -1.71
C ILE A 102 -8.65 -6.16 -2.53
N VAL A 103 -8.15 -5.87 -3.74
CA VAL A 103 -7.63 -6.92 -4.61
C VAL A 103 -6.32 -7.52 -4.07
N LEU A 104 -5.44 -6.72 -3.48
CA LEU A 104 -4.22 -7.23 -2.84
C LEU A 104 -4.53 -8.05 -1.59
N LEU A 105 -5.57 -7.68 -0.83
CA LEU A 105 -6.02 -8.48 0.30
C LEU A 105 -6.58 -9.84 -0.15
N LEU A 106 -7.39 -9.87 -1.20
CA LEU A 106 -7.91 -11.11 -1.76
C LEU A 106 -6.78 -11.99 -2.29
N ASP A 107 -5.87 -11.41 -3.06
CA ASP A 107 -4.70 -12.10 -3.58
C ASP A 107 -3.81 -12.65 -2.45
N LEU A 108 -3.53 -11.84 -1.42
CA LEU A 108 -2.73 -12.27 -0.28
C LEU A 108 -3.42 -13.38 0.51
N LEU A 109 -4.70 -13.24 0.85
CA LEU A 109 -5.39 -14.14 1.77
C LEU A 109 -5.84 -15.45 1.12
N VAL A 110 -6.12 -15.45 -0.19
CA VAL A 110 -6.77 -16.57 -0.88
C VAL A 110 -5.87 -17.19 -1.95
N LEU A 111 -5.03 -16.41 -2.62
CA LEU A 111 -4.30 -16.86 -3.83
C LEU A 111 -2.79 -17.02 -3.61
N SER A 112 -2.24 -16.37 -2.58
CA SER A 112 -0.80 -16.30 -2.35
C SER A 112 -0.31 -17.33 -1.34
N PRO A 113 0.95 -17.78 -1.44
CA PRO A 113 1.58 -18.60 -0.40
C PRO A 113 1.84 -17.79 0.88
N PRO A 114 2.18 -18.46 1.99
CA PRO A 114 2.34 -17.81 3.29
C PRO A 114 3.36 -16.70 3.29
N TRP A 115 3.02 -15.65 4.03
CA TRP A 115 3.90 -14.51 4.17
C TRP A 115 5.19 -14.90 4.90
N THR A 116 6.31 -14.79 4.21
CA THR A 116 7.61 -15.30 4.68
C THR A 116 8.29 -14.40 5.70
N ILE A 117 7.80 -13.17 5.91
CA ILE A 117 8.45 -12.18 6.77
C ILE A 117 7.91 -12.27 8.21
N THR A 118 8.82 -12.24 9.19
CA THR A 118 8.49 -12.17 10.62
C THR A 118 8.00 -10.77 11.01
N ILE A 119 7.33 -10.64 12.16
CA ILE A 119 6.71 -9.36 12.55
C ILE A 119 7.76 -8.25 12.68
N GLY A 120 8.95 -8.54 13.24
CA GLY A 120 10.02 -7.53 13.42
C GLY A 120 10.44 -6.83 12.12
N PRO A 121 10.93 -7.55 11.10
CA PRO A 121 11.28 -6.95 9.80
C PRO A 121 10.10 -6.28 9.11
N ALA A 122 8.88 -6.80 9.26
CA ALA A 122 7.67 -6.16 8.75
C ALA A 122 7.40 -4.78 9.41
N LEU A 123 7.60 -4.66 10.72
CA LEU A 123 7.52 -3.39 11.44
C LEU A 123 8.64 -2.43 10.98
N GLY A 124 9.86 -2.92 10.82
CA GLY A 124 10.99 -2.13 10.30
C GLY A 124 10.72 -1.58 8.90
N LEU A 125 10.20 -2.43 8.01
CA LEU A 125 9.78 -2.05 6.66
C LEU A 125 8.65 -1.02 6.69
N SER A 126 7.68 -1.19 7.59
CA SER A 126 6.57 -0.25 7.75
C SER A 126 7.08 1.15 8.14
N SER A 127 7.98 1.21 9.12
CA SER A 127 8.64 2.46 9.52
C SER A 127 9.43 3.07 8.36
N LEU A 128 10.21 2.26 7.64
CA LEU A 128 11.03 2.74 6.51
C LEU A 128 10.17 3.38 5.41
N ILE A 129 9.02 2.77 5.06
CA ILE A 129 8.12 3.32 4.05
C ILE A 129 7.49 4.63 4.55
N ALA A 130 7.00 4.68 5.79
CA ALA A 130 6.34 5.87 6.33
C ALA A 130 7.30 7.07 6.44
N PHE A 131 8.48 6.88 7.04
CA PHE A 131 9.49 7.94 7.16
C PHE A 131 10.16 8.25 5.82
N GLY A 132 10.31 7.25 4.95
CA GLY A 132 10.81 7.44 3.58
C GLY A 132 9.89 8.33 2.75
N TYR A 133 8.57 8.10 2.82
CA TYR A 133 7.61 8.98 2.17
C TYR A 133 7.59 10.38 2.79
N TRP A 134 7.74 10.50 4.12
CA TRP A 134 7.86 11.80 4.76
C TRP A 134 9.04 12.60 4.20
N PHE A 135 10.24 12.02 4.21
CA PHE A 135 11.41 12.70 3.67
C PHE A 135 11.20 13.07 2.19
N TRP A 136 10.61 12.17 1.42
CA TRP A 136 10.33 12.39 0.02
C TRP A 136 9.34 13.54 -0.23
N VAL A 137 8.25 13.62 0.53
CA VAL A 137 7.24 14.66 0.34
C VAL A 137 7.76 16.04 0.76
N GLU A 138 8.60 16.12 1.80
CA GLU A 138 9.27 17.38 2.17
C GLU A 138 10.28 17.82 1.11
N HIS A 139 11.00 16.86 0.51
CA HIS A 139 11.89 17.13 -0.61
C HIS A 139 11.13 17.60 -1.86
N CYS A 140 9.97 17.01 -2.16
CA CYS A 140 9.10 17.51 -3.23
C CYS A 140 8.60 18.92 -2.92
N PHE A 141 8.18 19.18 -1.68
CA PHE A 141 7.76 20.51 -1.22
C PHE A 141 8.87 21.55 -1.39
N SER A 142 10.13 21.22 -1.06
CA SER A 142 11.25 22.17 -1.19
C SER A 142 11.51 22.61 -2.63
N HIS A 143 11.11 21.80 -3.62
CA HIS A 143 11.26 22.12 -5.05
C HIS A 143 9.99 22.72 -5.66
N ASN A 144 8.83 22.22 -5.24
CA ASN A 144 7.54 22.55 -5.86
C ASN A 144 6.82 23.70 -5.16
N GLY A 145 7.06 23.89 -3.85
CA GLY A 145 6.41 24.91 -3.02
C GLY A 145 4.98 24.57 -2.59
N TRP A 146 4.52 23.33 -2.79
CA TRP A 146 3.18 22.87 -2.42
C TRP A 146 3.19 21.38 -2.06
N TYR A 147 2.25 20.95 -1.21
CA TYR A 147 2.11 19.54 -0.77
C TYR A 147 1.02 18.79 -1.57
N PRO A 148 1.15 17.46 -1.74
CA PRO A 148 0.21 16.68 -2.54
C PRO A 148 -1.17 16.55 -1.89
N TYR A 149 -1.26 16.70 -0.57
CA TYR A 149 -2.51 16.64 0.18
C TYR A 149 -2.67 17.88 1.06
N PRO A 150 -3.86 18.51 1.10
CA PRO A 150 -4.09 19.73 1.88
C PRO A 150 -3.74 19.62 3.37
N ILE A 151 -3.93 18.45 3.98
CA ILE A 151 -3.62 18.22 5.40
C ILE A 151 -2.18 18.58 5.77
N PHE A 152 -1.22 18.43 4.86
CA PHE A 152 0.19 18.77 5.13
C PHE A 152 0.42 20.28 5.25
N GLU A 153 -0.37 21.10 4.55
CA GLU A 153 -0.34 22.57 4.66
C GLU A 153 -1.07 23.04 5.92
N GLN A 154 -2.13 22.33 6.32
CA GLN A 154 -2.94 22.66 7.49
C GLN A 154 -2.26 22.31 8.81
N LEU A 155 -1.31 21.38 8.80
CA LEU A 155 -0.61 20.94 10.01
C LEU A 155 0.74 21.66 10.21
N PRO A 156 1.03 22.17 11.42
CA PRO A 156 2.38 22.60 11.75
C PRO A 156 3.35 21.41 11.73
N PHE A 157 4.65 21.68 11.77
CA PHE A 157 5.69 20.64 11.73
C PHE A 157 5.45 19.49 12.72
N HIS A 158 5.13 19.80 13.98
CA HIS A 158 4.82 18.79 15.00
C HIS A 158 3.56 17.97 14.68
N GLY A 159 2.57 18.58 14.03
CA GLY A 159 1.38 17.88 13.54
C GLY A 159 1.72 16.88 12.45
N ARG A 160 2.59 17.25 11.50
CA ARG A 160 3.10 16.34 10.47
C ARG A 160 3.92 15.19 11.07
N VAL A 161 4.78 15.47 12.04
CA VAL A 161 5.51 14.43 12.79
C VAL A 161 4.53 13.41 13.38
N GLY A 162 3.48 13.89 14.07
CA GLY A 162 2.43 13.04 14.63
C GLY A 162 1.71 12.20 13.56
N LEU A 163 1.35 12.82 12.43
CA LEU A 163 0.70 12.14 11.30
C LEU A 163 1.54 10.98 10.75
N PHE A 164 2.85 11.18 10.57
CA PHE A 164 3.73 10.12 10.05
C PHE A 164 3.99 9.01 11.07
N ILE A 165 4.12 9.35 12.36
CA ILE A 165 4.21 8.34 13.43
C ILE A 165 2.93 7.51 13.48
N MET A 166 1.75 8.15 13.44
CA MET A 166 0.47 7.45 13.41
C MET A 166 0.31 6.58 12.17
N SER A 167 0.74 7.06 11.00
CA SER A 167 0.75 6.28 9.76
C SER A 167 1.63 5.04 9.87
N ALA A 168 2.83 5.17 10.45
CA ALA A 168 3.71 4.03 10.70
C ALA A 168 3.07 2.99 11.64
N VAL A 169 2.39 3.44 12.71
CA VAL A 169 1.65 2.58 13.64
C VAL A 169 0.48 1.87 12.95
N VAL A 170 -0.33 2.60 12.17
CA VAL A 170 -1.45 2.01 11.42
C VAL A 170 -0.96 0.96 10.43
N MET A 171 0.14 1.23 9.71
CA MET A 171 0.71 0.27 8.76
C MET A 171 1.30 -0.96 9.47
N ALA A 172 1.97 -0.77 10.61
CA ALA A 172 2.45 -1.84 11.46
C ALA A 172 1.32 -2.75 11.96
N LEU A 173 0.24 -2.17 12.49
CA LEU A 173 -0.94 -2.89 12.96
C LEU A 173 -1.64 -3.61 11.81
N SER A 174 -1.76 -2.96 10.65
CA SER A 174 -2.31 -3.57 9.44
C SER A 174 -1.49 -4.79 9.04
N THR A 175 -0.17 -4.67 8.99
CA THR A 175 0.73 -5.78 8.67
C THR A 175 0.60 -6.95 9.64
N ALA A 176 0.57 -6.67 10.94
CA ALA A 176 0.37 -7.71 11.96
C ALA A 176 -0.99 -8.39 11.82
N THR A 177 -2.05 -7.60 11.58
CA THR A 177 -3.42 -8.10 11.38
C THR A 177 -3.52 -8.96 10.13
N LEU A 178 -2.92 -8.55 9.02
CA LEU A 178 -2.90 -9.33 7.78
C LEU A 178 -2.18 -10.65 7.93
N LYS A 179 -1.04 -10.66 8.63
CA LYS A 179 -0.34 -11.91 8.94
C LYS A 179 -1.20 -12.84 9.79
N TRP A 180 -1.88 -12.30 10.80
CA TRP A 180 -2.79 -13.07 11.64
C TRP A 180 -4.00 -13.61 10.85
N LEU A 181 -4.65 -12.77 10.05
CA LEU A 181 -5.77 -13.14 9.19
C LEU A 181 -5.37 -14.24 8.20
N TYR A 182 -4.21 -14.10 7.56
CA TYR A 182 -3.68 -15.12 6.66
C TYR A 182 -3.58 -16.47 7.36
N GLY A 183 -3.00 -16.50 8.56
CA GLY A 183 -2.89 -17.73 9.36
C GLY A 183 -4.24 -18.35 9.71
N ARG A 184 -5.24 -17.52 10.04
CA ARG A 184 -6.61 -17.97 10.30
C ARG A 184 -7.31 -18.53 9.07
N VAL A 185 -7.17 -17.88 7.92
CA VAL A 185 -7.81 -18.29 6.66
C VAL A 185 -7.17 -19.56 6.09
N ASN A 186 -5.84 -19.68 6.19
CA ASN A 186 -5.07 -20.75 5.54
C ASN A 186 -4.60 -21.86 6.51
N GLY A 187 -5.01 -21.82 7.78
CA GLY A 187 -4.67 -22.85 8.77
C GLY A 187 -3.21 -22.84 9.26
N PHE A 188 -2.44 -21.79 8.94
CA PHE A 188 -1.07 -21.62 9.42
C PHE A 188 -1.06 -20.95 10.81
N GLY A 189 -0.33 -21.52 11.78
CA GLY A 189 -0.23 -20.96 13.13
C GLY A 189 -1.34 -21.39 14.11
N THR A 190 -2.19 -22.35 13.74
CA THR A 190 -2.97 -23.11 14.73
C THR A 190 -2.06 -24.08 15.48
N VAL A 191 -2.21 -24.19 16.80
CA VAL A 191 -1.51 -25.14 17.70
C VAL A 191 -1.84 -26.61 17.38
N ALA A 192 -2.50 -26.91 16.27
CA ALA A 192 -2.66 -28.26 15.78
C ALA A 192 -1.31 -28.77 15.28
N LYS A 193 -0.76 -29.78 15.96
CA LYS A 193 0.35 -30.59 15.43
C LYS A 193 0.04 -30.96 13.97
N PRO A 194 1.00 -30.89 13.04
CA PRO A 194 0.83 -31.51 11.74
C PRO A 194 0.54 -32.99 11.97
N THR A 195 -0.71 -33.40 11.81
CA THR A 195 -1.07 -34.82 11.82
C THR A 195 -0.91 -35.31 10.39
N ALA A 196 0.30 -35.74 10.03
CA ALA A 196 0.44 -36.63 8.89
C ALA A 196 -0.29 -37.92 9.25
N ARG A 197 -1.31 -38.30 8.46
CA ARG A 197 -1.91 -39.62 8.60
C ARG A 197 -1.05 -40.60 7.81
N PRO A 198 -0.83 -41.84 8.28
CA PRO A 198 -0.21 -42.87 7.46
C PRO A 198 -1.01 -43.03 6.15
N GLY A 199 -0.45 -42.57 5.02
CA GLY A 199 -1.11 -42.59 3.71
C GLY A 199 -0.91 -41.34 2.84
N ASP A 200 -0.53 -40.20 3.41
CA ASP A 200 -0.46 -38.92 2.66
C ASP A 200 0.69 -38.83 1.62
N VAL A 201 1.51 -39.88 1.47
CA VAL A 201 2.62 -39.94 0.50
C VAL A 201 2.25 -40.69 -0.78
N THR A 202 1.12 -41.41 -0.82
CA THR A 202 0.78 -42.28 -1.98
C THR A 202 -0.15 -41.65 -3.02
N ALA A 203 -0.52 -40.36 -2.88
CA ALA A 203 -1.39 -39.67 -3.85
C ALA A 203 -0.66 -39.02 -5.03
N ASN A 204 0.68 -39.10 -5.10
CA ASN A 204 1.44 -38.73 -6.29
C ASN A 204 1.79 -40.00 -7.08
N GLY A 205 0.76 -40.66 -7.60
CA GLY A 205 0.92 -41.71 -8.60
C GLY A 205 1.38 -41.11 -9.92
N TRP A 206 2.68 -41.26 -10.21
CA TRP A 206 3.19 -41.34 -11.57
C TRP A 206 3.75 -42.76 -11.73
N SER A 207 2.96 -43.62 -12.36
CA SER A 207 3.43 -44.75 -13.14
C SER A 207 3.45 -44.34 -14.61
#